data_AF-A0A1V4SWJ4-F1
#
_entry.id   AF-A0A1V4SWJ4-F1
#
_cell.length_a   1.000
_cell.length_b   1.000
_cell.length_c   1.000
_cell.angle_alpha   90.00
_cell.angle_beta   90.00
_cell.angle_gamma   90.00
#
_symmetry.space_group_name_H-M   'P 1'
#
loop_
_entity.id
_entity.type
_entity.pdbx_description
1 polymer ?
#
loop_
_entity_poly.entity_id
_entity_poly.type
_entity_poly.pdbx_seq_one_letter_code
_entity_poly.pdbx_strand_id
1 'polypeptide(L)'
;MIAELHGKISSKGTNLRDTLEDNLTGNFFGALRYIPFSKGIKKILLQVIEESSFDKYETEEWAERIEFWPYHKEGEVDLIIKLNLVTIAIEIKYNSGLSSDDEISNEEKSLEKSRNQLARESRIVKEFAESNGTKPILLFMAREQDGKEIVSNIEKRNIIEQGVIFKFISWEDICLTIEEIYKSSELNYFERIVIEDIYKLLLKKGFNSFKDFKSNGNDYVIDKDKFYLFEDNKEYNLSSNNYSNEFGFINEVEIEKDGYYEFL
;
A
#
# COMPACT_ATOMS: atom_id res chain seq x y z
N MET A 1 8.11 21.06 -3.62
CA MET A 1 8.72 20.58 -2.36
C MET A 1 9.77 19.56 -2.75
N ILE A 2 11.02 19.74 -2.33
CA ILE A 2 12.16 18.91 -2.78
C ILE A 2 12.57 18.03 -1.60
N ALA A 3 12.25 16.73 -1.65
CA ALA A 3 12.97 15.74 -0.85
C ALA A 3 14.34 15.55 -1.54
N GLU A 4 15.43 15.86 -0.83
CA GLU A 4 16.77 15.72 -1.40
C GLU A 4 17.12 14.24 -1.57
N LEU A 5 17.21 13.78 -2.82
CA LEU A 5 17.67 12.45 -3.22
C LEU A 5 19.17 12.29 -2.93
N HIS A 6 19.57 12.24 -1.66
CA HIS A 6 20.94 11.93 -1.30
C HIS A 6 21.24 10.47 -1.67
N GLY A 7 22.26 10.25 -2.51
CA GLY A 7 22.75 8.91 -2.85
C GLY A 7 22.18 8.23 -4.10
N LYS A 8 20.99 8.61 -4.58
CA LYS A 8 20.33 7.93 -5.73
C LYS A 8 20.41 8.69 -7.08
N ILE A 9 21.01 9.88 -7.12
CA ILE A 9 21.30 10.57 -8.38
C ILE A 9 22.62 10.03 -8.96
N SER A 10 22.52 8.98 -9.77
CA SER A 10 23.61 8.56 -10.66
C SER A 10 23.98 9.72 -11.59
N SER A 11 25.24 10.13 -11.60
CA SER A 11 25.80 11.12 -12.53
C SER A 11 25.68 10.73 -14.02
N LYS A 12 25.15 9.52 -14.31
CA LYS A 12 24.99 8.93 -15.65
C LYS A 12 23.53 8.64 -16.04
N GLY A 13 22.54 8.96 -15.21
CA GLY A 13 21.11 8.93 -15.60
C GLY A 13 20.50 7.54 -15.86
N THR A 14 21.10 6.45 -15.38
CA THR A 14 20.68 5.07 -15.69
C THR A 14 19.58 4.49 -14.78
N ASN A 15 19.13 5.21 -13.75
CA ASN A 15 18.20 4.68 -12.73
C ASN A 15 16.78 5.25 -12.86
N LEU A 16 16.21 5.22 -14.07
CA LEU A 16 14.87 5.77 -14.34
C LEU A 16 13.75 5.12 -13.51
N ARG A 17 13.89 3.86 -13.07
CA ARG A 17 12.89 3.18 -12.24
C ARG A 17 13.03 3.53 -10.76
N ASP A 18 14.24 3.46 -10.21
CA ASP A 18 14.50 3.87 -8.82
C ASP A 18 14.09 5.33 -8.63
N THR A 19 14.40 6.20 -9.60
CA THR A 19 13.93 7.59 -9.57
C THR A 19 12.41 7.74 -9.65
N LEU A 20 11.65 6.78 -10.22
CA LEU A 20 10.19 6.82 -10.20
C LEU A 20 9.60 6.43 -8.84
N GLU A 21 10.21 5.42 -8.19
CA GLU A 21 9.84 4.99 -6.83
C GLU A 21 10.21 6.08 -5.83
N ASP A 22 11.44 6.55 -5.84
CA ASP A 22 11.90 7.62 -4.97
C ASP A 22 11.10 8.92 -5.16
N ASN A 23 10.74 9.25 -6.42
CA ASN A 23 9.92 10.42 -6.70
C ASN A 23 8.48 10.25 -6.19
N LEU A 24 7.91 9.04 -6.29
CA LEU A 24 6.60 8.74 -5.70
C LEU A 24 6.67 8.85 -4.18
N THR A 25 7.65 8.21 -3.55
CA THR A 25 7.91 8.27 -2.10
C THR A 25 8.06 9.70 -1.61
N GLY A 26 8.97 10.46 -2.24
CA GLY A 26 9.25 11.84 -1.89
C GLY A 26 8.05 12.77 -2.09
N ASN A 27 7.31 12.64 -3.20
CA ASN A 27 6.12 13.46 -3.43
C ASN A 27 4.98 13.11 -2.47
N PHE A 28 4.71 11.81 -2.28
CA PHE A 28 3.59 11.33 -1.47
C PHE A 28 3.81 11.67 0.01
N PHE A 29 4.89 11.17 0.60
CA PHE A 29 5.19 11.41 2.02
C PHE A 29 5.64 12.84 2.29
N GLY A 30 6.32 13.48 1.32
CA GLY A 30 6.69 14.88 1.44
C GLY A 30 5.46 15.78 1.52
N ALA A 31 4.48 15.58 0.65
CA ALA A 31 3.22 16.33 0.70
C ALA A 31 2.43 16.04 1.99
N LEU A 32 2.37 14.78 2.43
CA LEU A 32 1.66 14.41 3.67
C LEU A 32 2.20 15.11 4.92
N ARG A 33 3.48 15.52 4.96
CA ARG A 33 4.04 16.30 6.08
C ARG A 33 3.26 17.59 6.40
N TYR A 34 2.46 18.09 5.46
CA TYR A 34 1.68 19.32 5.61
C TYR A 34 0.25 19.05 6.09
N ILE A 35 -0.08 17.78 6.33
CA ILE A 35 -1.36 17.33 6.84
C ILE A 35 -1.19 16.90 8.30
N PRO A 36 -2.09 17.34 9.21
CA PRO A 36 -2.15 16.84 10.57
C PRO A 36 -2.10 15.31 10.62
N PHE A 37 -1.35 14.72 11.56
CA PHE A 37 -1.14 13.28 11.66
C PHE A 37 -2.47 12.53 11.63
N SER A 38 -3.40 13.01 12.46
CA SER A 38 -4.75 12.48 12.67
C SER A 38 -5.65 12.55 11.43
N LYS A 39 -5.42 13.50 10.53
CA LYS A 39 -6.23 13.72 9.32
C LYS A 39 -5.63 13.08 8.07
N GLY A 40 -4.32 12.84 8.06
CA GLY A 40 -3.57 12.32 6.92
C GLY A 40 -3.08 10.90 7.15
N ILE A 41 -1.78 10.76 7.39
CA ILE A 41 -1.10 9.45 7.42
C ILE A 41 -1.68 8.47 8.44
N LYS A 42 -2.20 8.93 9.60
CA LYS A 42 -2.78 8.02 10.61
C LYS A 42 -3.93 7.22 10.02
N LYS A 43 -4.80 7.85 9.21
CA LYS A 43 -5.94 7.18 8.56
C LYS A 43 -5.47 6.08 7.60
N ILE A 44 -4.32 6.27 6.93
CA ILE A 44 -3.71 5.25 6.09
C ILE A 44 -3.16 4.10 6.96
N LEU A 45 -2.37 4.44 7.99
CA LEU A 45 -1.75 3.43 8.85
C LEU A 45 -2.78 2.58 9.60
N LEU A 46 -3.92 3.15 9.98
CA LEU A 46 -5.00 2.46 10.68
C LEU A 46 -5.68 1.35 9.88
N GLN A 47 -5.48 1.30 8.56
CA GLN A 47 -5.95 0.16 7.78
C GLN A 47 -5.26 -1.15 8.18
N VAL A 48 -4.02 -1.07 8.66
CA VAL A 48 -3.15 -2.25 8.85
C VAL A 48 -2.45 -2.30 10.22
N ILE A 49 -2.37 -1.17 10.91
CA ILE A 49 -1.82 -1.02 12.25
C ILE A 49 -2.94 -0.69 13.23
N GLU A 50 -2.98 -1.39 14.37
CA GLU A 50 -3.99 -1.18 15.40
C GLU A 50 -3.89 0.21 16.05
N GLU A 51 -5.04 0.82 16.38
CA GLU A 51 -5.12 2.13 17.06
C GLU A 51 -4.30 2.17 18.36
N SER A 52 -4.17 1.04 19.07
CA SER A 52 -3.38 0.88 20.29
C SER A 52 -1.87 1.14 20.10
N SER A 53 -1.40 1.16 18.85
CA SER A 53 -0.02 1.45 18.48
C SER A 53 0.28 2.95 18.39
N PHE A 54 -0.73 3.82 18.52
CA PHE A 54 -0.58 5.26 18.43
C PHE A 54 -0.88 5.91 19.78
N ASP A 55 -0.03 6.86 20.17
CA ASP A 55 -0.29 7.66 21.37
C ASP A 55 -1.47 8.62 21.09
N LYS A 56 -2.36 8.78 22.08
CA LYS A 56 -3.42 9.81 22.04
C LYS A 56 -2.87 11.23 21.94
N TYR A 57 -1.62 11.43 22.36
CA TYR A 57 -0.89 12.69 22.30
C TYR A 57 0.15 12.70 21.17
N GLU A 58 0.05 11.81 20.18
CA GLU A 58 0.92 11.85 19.01
C GLU A 58 0.83 13.25 18.39
N THR A 59 1.97 13.93 18.36
CA THR A 59 2.02 15.37 18.11
C THR A 59 1.78 15.66 16.63
N GLU A 60 1.19 16.82 16.33
CA GLU A 60 1.07 17.30 14.94
C GLU A 60 2.45 17.61 14.30
N GLU A 61 3.52 17.63 15.10
CA GLU A 61 4.92 17.70 14.67
C GLU A 61 5.48 16.36 14.13
N TRP A 62 4.61 15.35 13.89
CA TRP A 62 5.01 14.04 13.36
C TRP A 62 5.87 14.13 12.07
N ALA A 63 5.69 15.21 11.29
CA ALA A 63 6.44 15.48 10.08
C ALA A 63 7.96 15.60 10.30
N GLU A 64 8.39 16.04 11.48
CA GLU A 64 9.81 16.12 11.87
C GLU A 64 10.39 14.74 12.20
N ARG A 65 9.51 13.76 12.46
CA ARG A 65 9.87 12.39 12.84
C ARG A 65 9.97 11.45 11.65
N ILE A 66 9.88 12.00 10.43
CA ILE A 66 10.05 11.27 9.18
C ILE A 66 11.47 11.47 8.65
N GLU A 67 12.16 10.35 8.44
CA GLU A 67 13.48 10.30 7.80
C GLU A 67 13.36 9.56 6.47
N PHE A 68 13.69 10.25 5.37
CA PHE A 68 13.81 9.62 4.05
C PHE A 68 15.20 9.02 3.90
N TRP A 69 15.27 7.79 3.37
CA TRP A 69 16.53 7.13 3.05
C TRP A 69 17.54 7.11 4.21
N PRO A 70 17.14 6.77 5.45
CA PRO A 70 18.10 6.71 6.55
C PRO A 70 19.15 5.63 6.28
N TYR A 71 20.41 6.04 6.34
CA TYR A 71 21.55 5.15 6.18
C TYR A 71 21.65 4.16 7.35
N HIS A 72 21.89 2.90 7.03
CA HIS A 72 22.27 1.86 7.99
C HIS A 72 23.35 0.95 7.41
N LYS A 73 24.14 0.29 8.27
CA LYS A 73 25.23 -0.62 7.85
C LYS A 73 24.75 -1.80 7.00
N GLU A 74 23.51 -2.24 7.22
CA GLU A 74 22.84 -3.28 6.43
C GLU A 74 22.11 -2.73 5.19
N GLY A 75 22.18 -1.42 4.92
CA GLY A 75 21.63 -0.76 3.73
C GLY A 75 20.68 0.38 4.07
N GLU A 76 19.87 0.77 3.11
CA GLU A 76 19.00 1.95 3.19
C GLU A 76 17.53 1.52 3.12
N VAL A 77 16.70 2.09 3.98
CA VAL A 77 15.23 1.93 3.97
C VAL A 77 14.64 3.14 3.25
N ASP A 78 13.55 3.01 2.51
CA ASP A 78 12.97 4.17 1.83
C ASP A 78 12.49 5.27 2.80
N LEU A 79 11.86 4.87 3.91
CA LEU A 79 11.33 5.79 4.91
C LEU A 79 11.35 5.20 6.32
N ILE A 80 11.60 6.04 7.33
CA ILE A 80 11.30 5.72 8.73
C ILE A 80 10.43 6.81 9.35
N ILE A 81 9.41 6.42 10.10
CA ILE A 81 8.59 7.28 10.95
C ILE A 81 8.77 6.85 12.41
N LYS A 82 9.30 7.74 13.25
CA LYS A 82 9.57 7.47 14.68
C LYS A 82 8.45 8.06 15.54
N LEU A 83 7.41 7.30 15.82
CA LEU A 83 6.28 7.73 16.66
C LEU A 83 6.52 7.44 18.14
N ASN A 84 5.66 7.93 19.04
CA ASN A 84 5.87 7.78 20.49
C ASN A 84 5.93 6.32 20.96
N LEU A 85 5.15 5.43 20.36
CA LEU A 85 5.03 4.02 20.78
C LEU A 85 5.66 3.03 19.78
N VAL A 86 5.85 3.46 18.53
CA VAL A 86 6.29 2.60 17.43
C VAL A 86 7.31 3.31 16.55
N THR A 87 8.27 2.55 16.03
CA THR A 87 9.10 2.98 14.90
C THR A 87 8.68 2.17 13.69
N ILE A 88 8.27 2.87 12.62
CA ILE A 88 7.77 2.26 11.39
C ILE A 88 8.81 2.48 10.30
N ALA A 89 9.42 1.41 9.82
CA ALA A 89 10.14 1.43 8.55
C ALA A 89 9.16 1.11 7.43
N ILE A 90 9.21 1.89 6.35
CA ILE A 90 8.37 1.68 5.17
C ILE A 90 9.26 1.36 3.99
N GLU A 91 9.03 0.21 3.39
CA GLU A 91 9.65 -0.21 2.12
C GLU A 91 8.61 -0.09 1.01
N ILE A 92 8.98 0.57 -0.09
CA ILE A 92 8.03 0.99 -1.12
C ILE A 92 8.41 0.38 -2.47
N LYS A 93 7.44 -0.28 -3.10
CA LYS A 93 7.53 -0.77 -4.47
C LYS A 93 6.42 -0.17 -5.32
N TYR A 94 6.76 0.20 -6.54
CA TYR A 94 5.80 0.68 -7.55
C TYR A 94 5.87 -0.15 -8.82
N ASN A 95 7.06 -0.28 -9.41
CA ASN A 95 7.27 -1.01 -10.66
C ASN A 95 8.49 -1.93 -10.59
N SER A 96 9.16 -2.02 -9.44
CA SER A 96 10.26 -2.94 -9.19
C SER A 96 9.81 -4.08 -8.27
N GLY A 97 10.42 -5.25 -8.45
CA GLY A 97 10.37 -6.32 -7.45
C GLY A 97 11.33 -6.04 -6.30
N LEU A 98 11.51 -7.00 -5.39
CA LEU A 98 12.52 -6.88 -4.35
C LEU A 98 13.93 -6.74 -4.96
N SER A 99 14.74 -5.84 -4.38
CA SER A 99 16.09 -5.56 -4.87
C SER A 99 17.07 -6.71 -4.61
N SER A 100 16.76 -7.57 -3.64
CA SER A 100 17.53 -8.76 -3.30
C SER A 100 16.62 -9.84 -2.74
N ASP A 101 16.89 -11.08 -3.13
CA ASP A 101 16.22 -12.27 -2.63
C ASP A 101 17.20 -13.44 -2.54
N ASP A 102 16.83 -14.45 -1.76
CA ASP A 102 17.51 -15.74 -1.62
C ASP A 102 16.50 -16.84 -1.33
N GLU A 103 16.93 -18.09 -1.16
CA GLU A 103 16.04 -19.23 -0.89
C GLU A 103 15.97 -19.61 0.61
N ILE A 104 16.47 -18.74 1.51
CA ILE A 104 16.56 -19.07 2.94
C ILE A 104 15.16 -19.11 3.57
N SER A 105 14.87 -20.15 4.36
CA SER A 105 13.69 -20.25 5.22
C SER A 105 14.11 -20.45 6.67
N ASN A 106 13.41 -19.78 7.60
CA ASN A 106 13.66 -19.90 9.04
C ASN A 106 12.81 -20.98 9.70
N GLU A 107 12.01 -21.74 8.94
CA GLU A 107 11.23 -22.88 9.47
C GLU A 107 12.14 -23.95 10.11
N GLU A 108 13.35 -24.15 9.57
CA GLU A 108 14.27 -25.21 10.03
C GLU A 108 15.38 -24.73 11.01
N LYS A 109 15.25 -23.54 11.61
CA LYS A 109 16.32 -22.93 12.46
C LYS A 109 17.68 -22.90 11.75
N SER A 110 17.68 -22.48 10.50
CA SER A 110 18.90 -22.03 9.80
C SER A 110 19.65 -21.01 10.66
N LEU A 111 20.97 -21.20 10.84
CA LEU A 111 21.85 -20.20 11.46
C LEU A 111 22.14 -19.02 10.52
N GLU A 112 21.84 -19.17 9.22
CA GLU A 112 22.12 -18.17 8.20
C GLU A 112 20.97 -17.16 8.10
N LYS A 113 21.30 -15.87 8.18
CA LYS A 113 20.34 -14.77 8.03
C LYS A 113 20.02 -14.56 6.55
N SER A 114 18.73 -14.45 6.23
CA SER A 114 18.32 -14.08 4.88
C SER A 114 18.80 -12.67 4.48
N ARG A 115 19.35 -12.60 3.27
CA ARG A 115 19.70 -11.43 2.46
C ARG A 115 18.51 -10.89 1.66
N ASN A 116 17.34 -11.53 1.74
CA ASN A 116 16.08 -10.97 1.25
C ASN A 116 15.91 -9.54 1.77
N GLN A 117 15.45 -8.66 0.89
CA GLN A 117 15.34 -7.24 1.18
C GLN A 117 14.50 -6.94 2.44
N LEU A 118 13.33 -7.55 2.56
CA LEU A 118 12.41 -7.32 3.69
C LEU A 118 12.96 -7.94 4.99
N ALA A 119 13.67 -9.06 4.90
CA ALA A 119 14.38 -9.62 6.05
C ALA A 119 15.47 -8.66 6.55
N ARG A 120 16.22 -8.04 5.63
CA ARG A 120 17.24 -7.03 5.93
C ARG A 120 16.62 -5.79 6.58
N GLU A 121 15.59 -5.22 6.00
CA GLU A 121 14.89 -4.04 6.53
C GLU A 121 14.21 -4.29 7.86
N SER A 122 13.73 -5.52 8.11
CA SER A 122 13.20 -5.90 9.43
C SER A 122 14.27 -5.81 10.54
N ARG A 123 15.53 -6.18 10.24
CA ARG A 123 16.64 -6.02 11.19
C ARG A 123 16.97 -4.56 11.40
N ILE A 124 16.94 -3.76 10.33
CA ILE A 124 17.18 -2.31 10.40
C ILE A 124 16.16 -1.64 11.32
N VAL A 125 14.86 -1.87 11.11
CA VAL A 125 13.83 -1.24 11.93
C VAL A 125 13.88 -1.67 13.38
N LYS A 126 14.29 -2.91 13.66
CA LYS A 126 14.52 -3.37 15.03
C LYS A 126 15.60 -2.55 15.73
N GLU A 127 16.77 -2.34 15.11
CA GLU A 127 17.84 -1.52 15.68
C GLU A 127 17.40 -0.06 15.92
N PHE A 128 16.64 0.53 14.96
CA PHE A 128 16.09 1.87 15.14
C PHE A 128 15.05 1.93 16.28
N ALA A 129 14.15 0.95 16.36
CA ALA A 129 13.11 0.91 17.38
C ALA A 129 13.68 0.70 18.78
N GLU A 130 14.69 -0.17 18.93
CA GLU A 130 15.43 -0.39 20.18
C GLU A 130 16.10 0.89 20.66
N SER A 131 16.74 1.64 19.76
CA SER A 131 17.36 2.92 20.07
C SER A 131 16.35 3.98 20.53
N ASN A 132 15.11 3.91 20.04
CA ASN A 132 14.03 4.82 20.40
C ASN A 132 13.17 4.33 21.58
N GLY A 133 13.36 3.08 22.06
CA GLY A 133 12.51 2.47 23.08
C GLY A 133 11.06 2.20 22.62
N THR A 134 10.87 1.90 21.34
CA THR A 134 9.54 1.71 20.71
C THR A 134 9.39 0.32 20.11
N LYS A 135 8.16 -0.06 19.70
CA LYS A 135 7.95 -1.33 18.99
C LYS A 135 8.33 -1.20 17.50
N PRO A 136 9.07 -2.15 16.91
CA PRO A 136 9.41 -2.12 15.49
C PRO A 136 8.27 -2.62 14.61
N ILE A 137 7.94 -1.84 13.58
CA ILE A 137 7.01 -2.21 12.52
C ILE A 137 7.70 -2.08 11.16
N LEU A 138 7.72 -3.15 10.37
CA LEU A 138 8.06 -3.08 8.96
C LEU A 138 6.77 -3.05 8.14
N LEU A 139 6.51 -1.93 7.47
CA LEU A 139 5.38 -1.75 6.58
C LEU A 139 5.84 -1.85 5.12
N PHE A 140 5.38 -2.87 4.43
CA PHE A 140 5.60 -3.02 3.00
C PHE A 140 4.45 -2.36 2.22
N MET A 141 4.81 -1.50 1.27
CA MET A 141 3.87 -0.81 0.39
C MET A 141 4.14 -1.19 -1.05
N ALA A 142 3.17 -1.81 -1.72
CA ALA A 142 3.32 -2.21 -3.11
C ALA A 142 1.98 -2.15 -3.85
N ARG A 143 1.98 -2.43 -5.15
CA ARG A 143 0.72 -2.71 -5.85
C ARG A 143 0.10 -3.98 -5.30
N GLU A 144 -1.24 -4.05 -5.27
CA GLU A 144 -1.94 -5.19 -4.67
C GLU A 144 -1.52 -6.55 -5.25
N GLN A 145 -1.49 -6.66 -6.57
CA GLN A 145 -1.14 -7.92 -7.27
C GLN A 145 0.27 -8.40 -6.91
N ASP A 146 1.25 -7.49 -6.90
CA ASP A 146 2.66 -7.80 -6.71
C ASP A 146 2.97 -8.01 -5.22
N GLY A 147 2.33 -7.21 -4.37
CA GLY A 147 2.53 -7.24 -2.93
C GLY A 147 2.03 -8.52 -2.27
N LYS A 148 0.87 -9.04 -2.70
CA LYS A 148 0.29 -10.27 -2.13
C LYS A 148 1.18 -11.50 -2.33
N GLU A 149 1.78 -11.64 -3.50
CA GLU A 149 2.70 -12.75 -3.78
C GLU A 149 3.95 -12.67 -2.90
N ILE A 150 4.56 -11.48 -2.82
CA ILE A 150 5.73 -11.23 -1.97
C ILE A 150 5.41 -11.52 -0.50
N VAL A 151 4.32 -10.96 0.03
CA VAL A 151 3.90 -11.19 1.43
C VAL A 151 3.71 -12.68 1.71
N SER A 152 3.02 -13.40 0.82
CA SER A 152 2.84 -14.85 0.97
C SER A 152 4.17 -15.60 1.01
N ASN A 153 5.15 -15.21 0.18
CA ASN A 153 6.49 -15.80 0.19
C ASN A 153 7.23 -15.53 1.51
N ILE A 154 7.20 -14.29 1.99
CA ILE A 154 7.86 -13.86 3.23
C ILE A 154 7.28 -14.58 4.45
N GLU A 155 5.95 -14.66 4.54
CA GLU A 155 5.26 -15.34 5.65
C GLU A 155 5.56 -16.83 5.67
N LYS A 156 5.52 -17.50 4.50
CA LYS A 156 5.87 -18.93 4.37
C LYS A 156 7.29 -19.23 4.82
N ARG A 157 8.24 -18.34 4.51
CA ARG A 157 9.66 -18.53 4.86
C ARG A 157 9.99 -18.06 6.29
N ASN A 158 9.08 -17.32 6.93
CA ASN A 158 9.24 -16.76 8.27
C ASN A 158 10.56 -15.98 8.46
N ILE A 159 10.96 -15.19 7.45
CA ILE A 159 12.29 -14.55 7.40
C ILE A 159 12.36 -13.16 8.04
N ILE A 160 11.24 -12.65 8.53
CA ILE A 160 11.18 -11.38 9.27
C ILE A 160 11.84 -11.57 10.65
N GLU A 161 12.67 -10.60 11.03
CA GLU A 161 13.40 -10.60 12.29
C GLU A 161 12.45 -10.71 13.50
N GLN A 162 12.82 -11.54 14.47
CA GLN A 162 11.97 -11.84 15.62
C GLN A 162 11.65 -10.56 16.41
N GLY A 163 10.36 -10.35 16.68
CA GLY A 163 9.83 -9.20 17.42
C GLY A 163 9.43 -8.02 16.53
N VAL A 164 9.69 -8.08 15.23
CA VAL A 164 9.22 -7.08 14.26
C VAL A 164 7.82 -7.43 13.78
N ILE A 165 6.93 -6.44 13.81
CA ILE A 165 5.58 -6.58 13.26
C ILE A 165 5.65 -6.27 11.77
N PHE A 166 5.39 -7.28 10.93
CA PHE A 166 5.31 -7.09 9.47
C PHE A 166 3.87 -6.77 9.05
N LYS A 167 3.71 -5.74 8.22
CA LYS A 167 2.42 -5.32 7.66
C LYS A 167 2.56 -5.02 6.17
N PHE A 168 1.45 -5.14 5.46
CA PHE A 168 1.35 -4.83 4.04
C PHE A 168 0.15 -3.93 3.78
N ILE A 169 0.31 -2.91 2.95
CA ILE A 169 -0.77 -2.09 2.42
C ILE A 169 -0.56 -1.85 0.93
N SER A 170 -1.64 -1.90 0.14
CA SER A 170 -1.53 -1.65 -1.29
C SER A 170 -1.61 -0.16 -1.63
N TRP A 171 -1.00 0.25 -2.75
CA TRP A 171 -1.19 1.60 -3.28
C TRP A 171 -2.65 1.88 -3.66
N GLU A 172 -3.37 0.85 -4.09
CA GLU A 172 -4.80 0.90 -4.37
C GLU A 172 -5.61 1.25 -3.10
N ASP A 173 -5.36 0.57 -1.98
CA ASP A 173 -6.01 0.84 -0.68
C ASP A 173 -5.67 2.24 -0.15
N ILE A 174 -4.43 2.69 -0.33
CA ILE A 174 -4.01 4.05 0.00
C ILE A 174 -4.78 5.07 -0.83
N CYS A 175 -4.93 4.82 -2.14
CA CYS A 175 -5.67 5.70 -3.02
C CYS A 175 -7.14 5.84 -2.60
N LEU A 176 -7.76 4.75 -2.14
CA LEU A 176 -9.12 4.76 -1.58
C LEU A 176 -9.21 5.64 -0.33
N THR A 177 -8.32 5.44 0.64
CA THR A 177 -8.30 6.26 1.86
C THR A 177 -8.02 7.73 1.58
N ILE A 178 -7.09 8.04 0.68
CA ILE A 178 -6.83 9.44 0.29
C ILE A 178 -8.08 10.08 -0.34
N GLU A 179 -8.86 9.34 -1.13
CA GLU A 179 -10.12 9.84 -1.68
C GLU A 179 -11.16 10.12 -0.60
N GLU A 180 -11.26 9.26 0.42
CA GLU A 180 -12.15 9.47 1.57
C GLU A 180 -11.74 10.71 2.38
N ILE A 181 -10.44 10.87 2.62
CA ILE A 181 -9.87 12.06 3.27
C ILE A 181 -10.20 13.31 2.45
N TYR A 182 -10.00 13.25 1.12
CA TYR A 182 -10.34 14.33 0.21
C TYR A 182 -11.82 14.71 0.28
N LYS A 183 -12.72 13.73 0.36
CA LYS A 183 -14.18 13.96 0.45
C LYS A 183 -14.65 14.42 1.83
N SER A 184 -13.84 14.25 2.87
CA SER A 184 -14.18 14.66 4.24
C SER A 184 -14.38 16.16 4.37
N SER A 185 -15.27 16.58 5.27
CA SER A 185 -15.46 17.99 5.67
C SER A 185 -14.48 18.45 6.74
N GLU A 186 -13.63 17.56 7.28
CA GLU A 186 -12.68 17.85 8.36
C GLU A 186 -11.44 18.64 7.90
N LEU A 187 -11.15 18.66 6.60
CA LEU A 187 -10.00 19.36 6.04
C LEU A 187 -10.28 20.85 5.89
N ASN A 188 -9.33 21.68 6.33
CA ASN A 188 -9.32 23.10 5.98
C ASN A 188 -8.97 23.29 4.48
N TYR A 189 -9.06 24.53 4.00
CA TYR A 189 -8.82 24.85 2.59
C TYR A 189 -7.43 24.42 2.09
N PHE A 190 -6.37 24.67 2.85
CA PHE A 190 -5.00 24.34 2.46
C PHE A 190 -4.72 22.84 2.54
N GLU A 191 -5.20 22.19 3.61
CA GLU A 191 -5.13 20.73 3.77
C GLU A 191 -5.82 20.02 2.58
N ARG A 192 -6.97 20.54 2.15
CA ARG A 192 -7.72 20.00 1.00
C ARG A 192 -6.93 20.09 -0.30
N ILE A 193 -6.25 21.19 -0.57
CA ILE A 193 -5.43 21.36 -1.79
C ILE A 193 -4.32 20.30 -1.82
N VAL A 194 -3.61 20.13 -0.70
CA VAL A 194 -2.51 19.16 -0.62
C VAL A 194 -3.02 17.73 -0.81
N ILE A 195 -4.12 17.36 -0.14
CA ILE A 195 -4.75 16.05 -0.31
C ILE A 195 -5.27 15.84 -1.74
N GLU A 196 -5.85 16.86 -2.36
CA GLU A 196 -6.31 16.79 -3.76
C GLU A 196 -5.15 16.52 -4.73
N ASP A 197 -4.01 17.18 -4.52
CA ASP A 197 -2.80 16.96 -5.34
C ASP A 197 -2.23 15.54 -5.15
N ILE A 198 -2.20 15.04 -3.90
CA ILE A 198 -1.83 13.65 -3.61
C ILE A 198 -2.80 12.69 -4.33
N TYR A 199 -4.11 12.93 -4.23
CA TYR A 199 -5.11 12.08 -4.87
C TYR A 199 -4.93 12.04 -6.40
N LYS A 200 -4.78 13.21 -7.04
CA LYS A 200 -4.51 13.32 -8.48
C LYS A 200 -3.21 12.61 -8.88
N LEU A 201 -2.17 12.69 -8.05
CA LEU A 201 -0.93 11.95 -8.27
C LEU A 201 -1.18 10.44 -8.29
N LEU A 202 -1.91 9.89 -7.31
CA LEU A 202 -2.21 8.46 -7.24
C LEU A 202 -3.09 7.99 -8.41
N LEU A 203 -4.10 8.78 -8.81
CA LEU A 203 -4.91 8.50 -10.00
C LEU A 203 -4.05 8.46 -11.26
N LYS A 204 -3.14 9.43 -11.44
CA LYS A 204 -2.23 9.48 -12.58
C LYS A 204 -1.27 8.29 -12.63
N LYS A 205 -0.94 7.72 -11.47
CA LYS A 205 -0.08 6.52 -11.36
C LYS A 205 -0.85 5.21 -11.61
N GLY A 206 -2.17 5.27 -11.75
CA GLY A 206 -3.02 4.13 -12.07
C GLY A 206 -3.37 3.26 -10.86
N PHE A 207 -3.46 3.85 -9.67
CA PHE A 207 -3.84 3.17 -8.43
C PHE A 207 -5.34 3.22 -8.13
N ASN A 208 -6.15 3.79 -9.04
CA ASN A 208 -7.59 3.69 -8.94
C ASN A 208 -8.02 2.25 -9.22
N SER A 209 -8.47 1.55 -8.19
CA SER A 209 -9.07 0.22 -8.31
C SER A 209 -10.55 0.31 -8.68
N PHE A 210 -11.06 -0.78 -9.24
CA PHE A 210 -12.51 -0.98 -9.38
C PHE A 210 -13.13 -1.02 -7.99
N LYS A 211 -14.12 -0.15 -7.74
CA LYS A 211 -14.71 0.01 -6.40
C LYS A 211 -15.96 -0.81 -6.21
N ASP A 212 -16.85 -0.74 -7.18
CA ASP A 212 -18.13 -1.41 -7.15
C ASP A 212 -18.79 -1.33 -8.53
N PHE A 213 -19.75 -2.21 -8.76
CA PHE A 213 -20.74 -2.03 -9.80
C PHE A 213 -21.75 -1.00 -9.29
N LYS A 214 -22.03 0.05 -10.08
CA LYS A 214 -23.16 0.93 -9.78
C LYS A 214 -24.46 0.17 -10.05
N SER A 215 -24.92 -0.59 -9.07
CA SER A 215 -26.27 -1.16 -9.05
C SER A 215 -27.25 0.00 -8.97
N ASN A 216 -27.90 0.35 -10.10
CA ASN A 216 -29.08 1.18 -10.07
C ASN A 216 -30.23 0.35 -9.50
N GLY A 217 -30.28 0.21 -8.18
CA GLY A 217 -31.52 -0.06 -7.46
C GLY A 217 -31.86 -1.51 -7.11
N ASN A 218 -30.90 -2.41 -6.93
CA ASN A 218 -31.17 -3.69 -6.27
C ASN A 218 -30.06 -4.06 -5.28
N ASP A 219 -30.42 -4.21 -4.01
CA ASP A 219 -29.62 -4.84 -2.96
C ASP A 219 -29.52 -6.35 -3.27
N TYR A 220 -28.68 -6.72 -4.23
CA TYR A 220 -28.43 -8.13 -4.53
C TYR A 220 -27.67 -8.74 -3.35
N VAL A 221 -28.35 -9.59 -2.57
CA VAL A 221 -27.71 -10.39 -1.53
C VAL A 221 -26.90 -11.49 -2.21
N ILE A 222 -25.58 -11.41 -2.08
CA ILE A 222 -24.68 -12.46 -2.56
C ILE A 222 -24.85 -13.69 -1.66
N ASP A 223 -25.51 -14.70 -2.21
CA ASP A 223 -25.60 -16.06 -1.67
C ASP A 223 -24.35 -16.86 -2.05
N LYS A 224 -23.66 -17.39 -1.03
CA LYS A 224 -22.42 -18.17 -1.16
C LYS A 224 -22.62 -19.54 -1.83
N ASP A 225 -23.85 -20.04 -1.84
CA ASP A 225 -24.19 -21.37 -2.37
C ASP A 225 -24.68 -21.27 -3.83
N LYS A 226 -24.63 -20.06 -4.42
CA LYS A 226 -25.02 -19.78 -5.81
C LYS A 226 -23.81 -19.42 -6.68
N PHE A 227 -23.99 -19.61 -7.98
CA PHE A 227 -23.05 -19.19 -9.01
C PHE A 227 -23.57 -17.93 -9.70
N TYR A 228 -22.64 -17.06 -10.08
CA TYR A 228 -22.93 -15.79 -10.73
C TYR A 228 -22.19 -15.74 -12.06
N LEU A 229 -22.92 -15.45 -13.12
CA LEU A 229 -22.36 -15.24 -14.45
C LEU A 229 -22.35 -13.75 -14.77
N PHE A 230 -21.23 -13.28 -15.31
CA PHE A 230 -21.07 -11.94 -15.87
C PHE A 230 -21.34 -12.00 -17.37
N GLU A 231 -22.40 -11.34 -17.82
CA GLU A 231 -22.68 -11.21 -19.25
C GLU A 231 -22.59 -9.75 -19.71
N ASP A 232 -22.05 -9.56 -20.92
CA ASP A 232 -22.09 -8.28 -21.64
C ASP A 232 -23.49 -8.14 -22.27
N ASN A 233 -24.32 -7.28 -21.69
CA ASN A 233 -25.65 -6.99 -22.23
C ASN A 233 -25.53 -6.19 -23.54
N LYS A 234 -25.43 -6.91 -24.66
CA LYS A 234 -25.36 -6.32 -26.01
C LYS A 234 -26.66 -5.68 -26.50
N GLU A 235 -27.75 -5.73 -25.74
CA GLU A 235 -29.00 -5.04 -26.09
C GLU A 235 -28.96 -3.54 -25.74
N TYR A 236 -28.02 -2.81 -26.34
CA TYR A 236 -28.14 -1.35 -26.44
C TYR A 236 -28.81 -0.99 -27.76
N ASN A 237 -30.10 -0.64 -27.68
CA ASN A 237 -30.77 0.07 -28.77
C ASN A 237 -30.02 1.39 -29.04
N LEU A 238 -29.56 1.53 -30.27
CA LEU A 238 -28.73 2.61 -30.85
C LEU A 238 -29.39 4.01 -30.88
N SER A 239 -30.28 4.36 -29.94
CA SER A 239 -31.07 5.61 -30.01
C SER A 239 -30.99 6.54 -28.81
N SER A 240 -29.99 6.41 -27.93
CA SER A 240 -29.68 7.48 -26.97
C SER A 240 -28.19 7.55 -26.63
N ASN A 241 -27.65 8.77 -26.58
CA ASN A 241 -26.23 9.10 -26.40
C ASN A 241 -25.67 8.83 -24.98
N ASN A 242 -26.15 7.80 -24.29
CA ASN A 242 -25.62 7.40 -22.98
C ASN A 242 -25.01 6.01 -23.09
N TYR A 243 -23.70 5.96 -23.27
CA TYR A 243 -22.92 4.74 -23.13
C TYR A 243 -22.84 4.36 -21.65
N SER A 244 -23.77 3.54 -21.18
CA SER A 244 -23.61 2.74 -19.97
C SER A 244 -23.39 1.30 -20.41
N ASN A 245 -22.17 0.77 -20.38
CA ASN A 245 -22.05 -0.69 -20.43
C ASN A 245 -22.57 -1.20 -19.09
N GLU A 246 -23.81 -1.68 -19.05
CA GLU A 246 -24.40 -2.26 -17.85
C GLU A 246 -24.00 -3.73 -17.77
N PHE A 247 -23.21 -4.06 -16.74
CA PHE A 247 -22.89 -5.43 -16.36
C PHE A 247 -24.01 -5.95 -15.44
N GLY A 248 -24.57 -7.13 -15.77
CA GLY A 248 -25.58 -7.80 -14.97
C GLY A 248 -25.04 -9.05 -14.27
N PHE A 249 -25.63 -9.40 -13.14
CA PHE A 249 -25.45 -10.71 -12.49
C PHE A 249 -26.66 -11.59 -12.83
N ILE A 250 -26.41 -12.76 -13.42
CA ILE A 250 -27.43 -13.80 -13.54
C ILE A 250 -27.34 -14.69 -12.30
N ASN A 251 -28.37 -14.63 -11.45
CA ASN A 251 -28.36 -15.22 -10.10
C ASN A 251 -28.83 -16.70 -10.07
N GLU A 252 -29.15 -17.28 -11.23
CA GLU A 252 -29.69 -18.64 -11.35
C GLU A 252 -29.16 -19.29 -12.62
N VAL A 253 -27.90 -19.74 -12.57
CA VAL A 253 -27.35 -20.65 -13.58
C VAL A 253 -27.30 -22.04 -12.95
N GLU A 254 -28.02 -22.99 -13.54
CA GLU A 254 -27.93 -24.40 -13.15
C GLU A 254 -26.62 -24.97 -13.72
N ILE A 255 -25.64 -25.14 -12.85
CA ILE A 255 -24.31 -25.66 -13.21
C ILE A 255 -24.24 -27.13 -12.81
N GLU A 256 -23.95 -28.00 -13.77
CA GLU A 256 -23.65 -29.41 -13.55
C GLU A 256 -22.25 -29.52 -12.94
N LYS A 257 -22.14 -30.18 -11.78
CA LYS A 257 -20.93 -30.20 -10.95
C LYS A 257 -19.66 -30.71 -11.66
N ASP A 258 -19.83 -31.53 -12.69
CA ASP A 258 -18.74 -32.15 -13.46
C ASP A 258 -18.70 -31.65 -14.92
N GLY A 259 -19.45 -30.59 -15.25
CA GLY A 259 -19.47 -29.98 -16.56
C GLY A 259 -18.18 -29.18 -16.83
N TYR A 260 -17.70 -29.22 -18.08
CA TYR A 260 -16.63 -28.35 -18.55
C TYR A 260 -17.25 -27.06 -19.11
N TYR A 261 -16.84 -25.93 -18.55
CA TYR A 261 -17.34 -24.60 -18.92
C TYR A 261 -16.19 -23.76 -19.48
N GLU A 262 -16.38 -23.19 -20.66
CA GLU A 262 -15.46 -22.23 -21.26
C GLU A 262 -16.01 -20.82 -21.11
N PHE A 263 -15.16 -19.89 -20.68
CA PHE A 263 -15.47 -18.46 -20.74
C PHE A 263 -15.18 -18.01 -22.18
N LEU A 264 -16.24 -17.63 -22.91
CA LEU A 264 -16.14 -17.02 -24.24
C LEU A 264 -15.87 -15.52 -24.16
#